data_AF-A0A839QYJ3-F1
#
_entry.id   AF-A0A839QYJ3-F1
#
_cell.length_a   1.000
_cell.length_b   1.000
_cell.length_c   1.000
_cell.angle_alpha   90.00
_cell.angle_beta   90.00
_cell.angle_gamma   90.00
#
_symmetry.space_group_name_H-M   'P 1'
#
loop_
_entity.id
_entity.type
_entity.pdbx_description
1 polymer ?
#
loop_
_entity_poly.entity_id
_entity_poly.type
_entity_poly.pdbx_seq_one_letter_code
_entity_poly.pdbx_strand_id
1 'polypeptide(L)'
;MADQMVLKTQQWLNSTYGNKTGFGSVQETGNTGWDTINALIRALQIELGITATANNFGSGTQSRFKSRWPNGITQTSGYDNVHGIIQGALWCKGYRAEYGGITLEFTDHVADSIRQMKIDIGLGDTSATVDVELMMALLSMKQFRLLSAYGGKTAIRQAQQAINRGYKNYTGIIPTDGLYGREMNTALIQVLQAIEGYTPAEATGNFGAGTRSKLRTISSGTNQWVWLATVSLVCNGYSILPTSTWNSEISNTLWQFQQAHALPVTGVVDPTTWMSLLTSKGDP
;
A
#
# COMPACT_ATOMS: atom_id res chain seq x y z
N MET A 1 -13.50 16.29 -11.84
CA MET A 1 -13.62 16.16 -13.31
C MET A 1 -13.70 14.67 -13.59
N ALA A 2 -14.63 14.23 -14.43
CA ALA A 2 -14.79 12.82 -14.76
C ALA A 2 -13.60 12.34 -15.61
N ASP A 3 -13.06 11.16 -15.29
CA ASP A 3 -12.06 10.48 -16.10
C ASP A 3 -12.76 9.62 -17.15
N GLN A 4 -12.47 9.87 -18.43
CA GLN A 4 -13.15 9.20 -19.54
C GLN A 4 -12.84 7.69 -19.59
N MET A 5 -11.66 7.27 -19.15
CA MET A 5 -11.27 5.85 -19.15
C MET A 5 -11.88 5.10 -17.97
N VAL A 6 -12.04 5.76 -16.83
CA VAL A 6 -12.84 5.22 -15.72
C VAL A 6 -14.31 5.08 -16.13
N LEU A 7 -14.87 6.05 -16.86
CA LEU A 7 -16.24 5.95 -17.39
C LEU A 7 -16.39 4.75 -18.34
N LYS A 8 -15.42 4.55 -19.25
CA LYS A 8 -15.39 3.38 -20.15
C LYS A 8 -15.31 2.06 -19.38
N THR A 9 -14.59 2.04 -18.26
CA THR A 9 -14.54 0.87 -17.36
C THR A 9 -15.91 0.57 -16.76
N GLN A 10 -16.58 1.58 -16.22
CA GLN A 10 -17.91 1.43 -15.59
C GLN A 10 -18.94 0.93 -16.61
N GLN A 11 -18.94 1.50 -17.82
CA GLN A 11 -19.78 1.08 -18.94
C GLN A 11 -19.53 -0.36 -19.35
N TRP A 12 -18.25 -0.73 -19.51
CA TRP A 12 -17.87 -2.11 -19.84
C TRP A 12 -18.32 -3.09 -18.75
N LEU A 13 -18.11 -2.75 -17.48
CA LEU A 13 -18.53 -3.57 -16.35
C LEU A 13 -20.05 -3.83 -16.33
N ASN A 14 -20.87 -2.77 -16.50
CA ASN A 14 -22.32 -2.91 -16.57
C ASN A 14 -22.76 -3.73 -17.79
N SER A 15 -22.15 -3.52 -18.96
CA SER A 15 -22.49 -4.25 -20.18
C SER A 15 -22.14 -5.74 -20.09
N THR A 16 -20.94 -6.06 -19.58
CA THR A 16 -20.41 -7.43 -19.53
C THR A 16 -20.97 -8.24 -18.38
N TYR A 17 -21.18 -7.62 -17.21
CA TYR A 17 -21.55 -8.33 -15.98
C TYR A 17 -22.93 -7.94 -15.42
N GLY A 18 -23.61 -6.92 -15.94
CA GLY A 18 -24.89 -6.42 -15.41
C GLY A 18 -25.99 -7.49 -15.27
N ASN A 19 -25.97 -8.49 -16.16
CA ASN A 19 -26.92 -9.61 -16.14
C ASN A 19 -26.41 -10.85 -15.39
N LYS A 20 -25.22 -10.79 -14.76
CA LYS A 20 -24.63 -11.91 -14.02
C LYS A 20 -25.04 -11.83 -12.56
N THR A 21 -25.54 -12.95 -12.03
CA THR A 21 -25.83 -13.10 -10.60
C THR A 21 -24.62 -12.73 -9.75
N GLY A 22 -24.83 -11.91 -8.73
CA GLY A 22 -23.78 -11.41 -7.84
C GLY A 22 -23.22 -10.05 -8.25
N PHE A 23 -23.17 -9.72 -9.55
CA PHE A 23 -22.54 -8.48 -9.98
C PHE A 23 -23.27 -7.23 -9.49
N GLY A 24 -24.58 -7.11 -9.77
CA GLY A 24 -25.34 -5.88 -9.52
C GLY A 24 -25.06 -4.82 -10.59
N SER A 25 -24.69 -3.61 -10.20
CA SER A 25 -24.34 -2.52 -11.12
C SER A 25 -23.25 -1.60 -10.53
N VAL A 26 -22.75 -0.70 -11.38
CA VAL A 26 -21.88 0.43 -11.02
C VAL A 26 -22.39 1.71 -11.66
N GLN A 27 -22.28 2.84 -10.95
CA GLN A 27 -22.66 4.13 -11.54
C GLN A 27 -21.61 4.58 -12.58
N GLU A 28 -22.08 5.01 -13.75
CA GLU A 28 -21.25 5.46 -14.87
C GLU A 28 -20.95 6.97 -14.77
N THR A 29 -20.12 7.33 -13.79
CA THR A 29 -19.82 8.74 -13.48
C THR A 29 -18.46 9.22 -13.98
N GLY A 30 -17.59 8.30 -14.40
CA GLY A 30 -16.18 8.57 -14.67
C GLY A 30 -15.36 8.89 -13.42
N ASN A 31 -15.94 8.80 -12.22
CA ASN A 31 -15.20 8.96 -10.99
C ASN A 31 -14.65 7.61 -10.52
N THR A 32 -13.36 7.56 -10.21
CA THR A 32 -12.79 6.44 -9.45
C THR A 32 -13.34 6.45 -8.02
N GLY A 33 -13.28 5.31 -7.33
CA GLY A 33 -13.80 5.19 -5.97
C GLY A 33 -14.21 3.77 -5.61
N TRP A 34 -14.74 3.60 -4.40
CA TRP A 34 -15.16 2.30 -3.88
C TRP A 34 -16.17 1.60 -4.79
N ASP A 35 -17.13 2.31 -5.37
CA ASP A 35 -18.14 1.69 -6.24
C ASP A 35 -17.51 1.01 -7.47
N THR A 36 -16.58 1.70 -8.13
CA THR A 36 -15.84 1.16 -9.29
C THR A 36 -14.91 0.02 -8.88
N ILE A 37 -14.16 0.17 -7.78
CA ILE A 37 -13.27 -0.89 -7.28
C ILE A 37 -14.06 -2.13 -6.86
N ASN A 38 -15.18 -1.97 -6.17
CA ASN A 38 -16.06 -3.07 -5.77
C ASN A 38 -16.69 -3.75 -6.98
N ALA A 39 -17.05 -3.01 -8.03
CA ALA A 39 -17.50 -3.61 -9.29
C ALA A 39 -16.40 -4.43 -9.97
N LEU A 40 -15.15 -3.94 -10.02
CA LEU A 40 -14.01 -4.69 -10.53
C LEU A 40 -13.71 -5.96 -9.70
N ILE A 41 -13.84 -5.90 -8.37
CA ILE A 41 -13.71 -7.07 -7.48
C ILE A 41 -14.80 -8.10 -7.80
N ARG A 42 -16.06 -7.68 -7.88
CA ARG A 42 -17.18 -8.59 -8.19
C ARG A 42 -17.04 -9.21 -9.58
N ALA A 43 -16.58 -8.44 -10.57
CA ALA A 43 -16.25 -8.95 -11.90
C ALA A 43 -15.16 -10.05 -11.84
N LEU A 44 -14.05 -9.81 -11.13
CA LEU A 44 -13.01 -10.84 -10.93
C LEU A 44 -13.55 -12.08 -10.24
N GLN A 45 -14.40 -11.90 -9.22
CA GLN A 45 -15.00 -13.03 -8.50
C GLN A 45 -15.89 -13.88 -9.42
N ILE A 46 -16.66 -13.25 -10.30
CA ILE A 46 -17.46 -13.95 -11.33
C ILE A 46 -16.56 -14.72 -12.30
N GLU A 47 -15.47 -14.10 -12.77
CA GLU A 47 -14.47 -14.79 -13.59
C GLU A 47 -13.86 -15.99 -12.87
N LEU A 48 -13.71 -15.92 -11.53
CA LEU A 48 -13.25 -17.04 -10.71
C LEU A 48 -14.35 -18.08 -10.38
N GLY A 49 -15.55 -17.94 -10.95
CA GLY A 49 -16.68 -18.84 -10.74
C GLY A 49 -17.38 -18.67 -9.38
N ILE A 50 -17.20 -17.52 -8.71
CA ILE A 50 -17.91 -17.18 -7.46
C ILE A 50 -19.23 -16.50 -7.83
N THR A 51 -20.35 -17.12 -7.45
CA THR A 51 -21.71 -16.61 -7.75
C THR A 51 -22.26 -15.69 -6.65
N ALA A 52 -21.95 -15.98 -5.39
CA ALA A 52 -22.22 -15.10 -4.26
C ALA A 52 -21.02 -14.18 -4.02
N THR A 53 -20.92 -13.14 -4.84
CA THR A 53 -19.81 -12.17 -4.77
C THR A 53 -19.92 -11.24 -3.57
N ALA A 54 -18.80 -10.59 -3.22
CA ALA A 54 -18.70 -9.64 -2.12
C ALA A 54 -17.76 -8.46 -2.49
N ASN A 55 -17.95 -7.33 -1.83
CA ASN A 55 -17.16 -6.10 -2.04
C ASN A 55 -15.78 -6.16 -1.35
N ASN A 56 -15.10 -7.30 -1.42
CA ASN A 56 -13.77 -7.49 -0.85
C ASN A 56 -13.00 -8.64 -1.53
N PHE A 57 -11.68 -8.52 -1.60
CA PHE A 57 -10.79 -9.58 -2.08
C PHE A 57 -10.39 -10.52 -0.91
N GLY A 58 -11.33 -11.36 -0.49
CA GLY A 58 -11.16 -12.27 0.66
C GLY A 58 -10.37 -13.56 0.34
N SER A 59 -10.20 -14.41 1.36
CA SER A 59 -9.46 -15.69 1.27
C SER A 59 -9.99 -16.63 0.19
N GLY A 60 -11.31 -16.69 0.00
CA GLY A 60 -11.95 -17.47 -1.07
C GLY A 60 -11.56 -16.99 -2.47
N THR A 61 -11.52 -15.68 -2.70
CA THR A 61 -11.05 -15.09 -3.96
C THR A 61 -9.56 -15.35 -4.17
N GLN A 62 -8.74 -15.21 -3.14
CA GLN A 62 -7.30 -15.48 -3.20
C GLN A 62 -7.00 -16.94 -3.54
N SER A 63 -7.70 -17.88 -2.90
CA SER A 63 -7.53 -19.31 -3.17
C SER A 63 -7.86 -19.63 -4.63
N ARG A 64 -9.00 -19.17 -5.15
CA ARG A 64 -9.40 -19.42 -6.54
C ARG A 64 -8.49 -18.72 -7.55
N PHE A 65 -8.02 -17.52 -7.25
CA PHE A 65 -7.03 -16.82 -8.07
C PHE A 65 -5.75 -17.65 -8.20
N LYS A 66 -5.19 -18.12 -7.08
CA LYS A 66 -3.98 -18.96 -7.06
C LYS A 66 -4.20 -20.31 -7.77
N SER A 67 -5.41 -20.88 -7.69
CA SER A 67 -5.73 -22.12 -8.42
C SER A 67 -5.82 -21.91 -9.92
N ARG A 68 -6.40 -20.80 -10.39
CA ARG A 68 -6.54 -20.49 -11.83
C ARG A 68 -5.24 -19.97 -12.44
N TRP A 69 -4.50 -19.15 -11.71
CA TRP A 69 -3.25 -18.51 -12.13
C TRP A 69 -2.13 -18.74 -11.10
N PRO A 70 -1.61 -19.98 -10.98
CA PRO A 70 -0.61 -20.32 -9.97
C PRO A 70 0.69 -19.52 -10.09
N ASN A 71 1.03 -19.07 -11.30
CA ASN A 71 2.21 -18.25 -11.60
C ASN A 71 1.85 -16.76 -11.83
N GLY A 72 0.65 -16.35 -11.44
CA GLY A 72 0.10 -15.03 -11.78
C GLY A 72 -0.37 -14.92 -13.23
N ILE A 73 -0.96 -13.77 -13.55
CA ILE A 73 -1.43 -13.44 -14.90
C ILE A 73 -0.28 -12.78 -15.66
N THR A 74 0.07 -13.32 -16.82
CA THR A 74 1.13 -12.81 -17.69
C THR A 74 0.54 -12.29 -18.99
N GLN A 75 1.32 -11.48 -19.70
CA GLN A 75 1.01 -11.07 -21.06
C GLN A 75 0.81 -12.30 -21.97
N THR A 76 -0.29 -12.30 -22.72
CA THR A 76 -0.63 -13.32 -23.72
C THR A 76 -1.20 -12.64 -24.96
N SER A 77 -1.24 -13.34 -26.11
CA SER A 77 -1.86 -12.84 -27.33
C SER A 77 -3.40 -12.98 -27.35
N GLY A 78 -4.00 -13.41 -26.24
CA GLY A 78 -5.43 -13.69 -26.14
C GLY A 78 -6.24 -12.54 -25.55
N TYR A 79 -7.55 -12.65 -25.73
CA TYR A 79 -8.54 -11.75 -25.17
C TYR A 79 -9.17 -12.42 -23.95
N ASP A 80 -9.09 -11.80 -22.78
CA ASP A 80 -9.68 -12.31 -21.54
C ASP A 80 -10.26 -11.15 -20.71
N ASN A 81 -11.43 -11.40 -20.14
CA ASN A 81 -12.10 -10.48 -19.21
C ASN A 81 -11.21 -10.06 -18.05
N VAL A 82 -10.30 -10.92 -17.59
CA VAL A 82 -9.35 -10.56 -16.52
C VAL A 82 -8.36 -9.48 -16.95
N HIS A 83 -7.96 -9.44 -18.23
CA HIS A 83 -7.13 -8.35 -18.74
C HIS A 83 -7.94 -7.05 -18.77
N GLY A 84 -9.22 -7.10 -19.14
CA GLY A 84 -10.12 -5.95 -19.04
C GLY A 84 -10.24 -5.42 -17.60
N ILE A 85 -10.36 -6.32 -16.62
CA ILE A 85 -10.35 -5.92 -15.19
C ILE A 85 -9.03 -5.24 -14.82
N ILE A 86 -7.88 -5.75 -15.27
CA ILE A 86 -6.57 -5.13 -15.03
C ILE A 86 -6.48 -3.74 -15.68
N GLN A 87 -6.92 -3.58 -16.92
CA GLN A 87 -6.95 -2.28 -17.62
C GLN A 87 -7.79 -1.26 -16.85
N GLY A 88 -9.01 -1.64 -16.46
CA GLY A 88 -9.90 -0.79 -15.68
C GLY A 88 -9.31 -0.40 -14.32
N ALA A 89 -8.67 -1.34 -13.64
CA ALA A 89 -7.99 -1.08 -12.37
C ALA A 89 -6.79 -0.14 -12.54
N LEU A 90 -5.99 -0.28 -13.59
CA LEU A 90 -4.87 0.61 -13.89
C LEU A 90 -5.33 2.06 -14.07
N TRP A 91 -6.37 2.31 -14.85
CA TRP A 91 -6.92 3.67 -14.99
C TRP A 91 -7.48 4.20 -13.67
N CYS A 92 -8.16 3.37 -12.87
CA CYS A 92 -8.62 3.77 -11.53
C CYS A 92 -7.47 4.17 -10.59
N LYS A 93 -6.27 3.62 -10.82
CA LYS A 93 -5.02 3.94 -10.11
C LYS A 93 -4.25 5.10 -10.73
N GLY A 94 -4.66 5.60 -11.89
CA GLY A 94 -4.00 6.65 -12.64
C GLY A 94 -2.84 6.17 -13.52
N TYR A 95 -2.67 4.85 -13.69
CA TYR A 95 -1.74 4.28 -14.66
C TYR A 95 -2.39 4.19 -16.03
N ARG A 96 -1.55 4.24 -17.08
CA ARG A 96 -2.05 4.02 -18.44
C ARG A 96 -2.46 2.56 -18.63
N ALA A 97 -3.34 2.33 -19.58
CA ALA A 97 -3.57 1.03 -20.19
C ALA A 97 -3.78 1.31 -21.67
N GLU A 98 -4.89 0.88 -22.26
CA GLU A 98 -5.24 1.21 -23.65
C GLU A 98 -5.96 2.56 -23.79
N TYR A 99 -6.14 3.02 -25.03
CA TYR A 99 -6.94 4.19 -25.34
C TYR A 99 -8.23 3.79 -26.06
N GLY A 100 -9.33 4.49 -25.76
CA GLY A 100 -10.62 4.31 -26.43
C GLY A 100 -11.59 3.35 -25.73
N GLY A 101 -11.11 2.43 -24.89
CA GLY A 101 -11.94 1.55 -24.08
C GLY A 101 -11.23 0.28 -23.64
N ILE A 102 -11.97 -0.61 -22.98
CA ILE A 102 -11.48 -1.92 -22.55
C ILE A 102 -11.31 -2.82 -23.77
N THR A 103 -10.08 -3.29 -24.03
CA THR A 103 -9.76 -4.14 -25.20
C THR A 103 -9.72 -5.64 -24.88
N LEU A 104 -9.65 -6.01 -23.59
CA LEU A 104 -9.45 -7.38 -23.10
C LEU A 104 -8.06 -7.99 -23.42
N GLU A 105 -7.13 -7.18 -23.93
CA GLU A 105 -5.77 -7.59 -24.24
C GLU A 105 -4.80 -7.20 -23.12
N PHE A 106 -3.78 -8.04 -22.90
CA PHE A 106 -2.64 -7.68 -22.07
C PHE A 106 -1.52 -7.16 -22.97
N THR A 107 -1.63 -5.91 -23.42
CA THR A 107 -0.67 -5.28 -24.34
C THR A 107 0.64 -4.88 -23.66
N ASP A 108 1.59 -4.37 -24.46
CA ASP A 108 2.82 -3.77 -23.95
C ASP A 108 2.56 -2.53 -23.08
N HIS A 109 1.51 -1.74 -23.37
CA HIS A 109 1.13 -0.59 -22.53
C HIS A 109 0.65 -1.02 -21.15
N VAL A 110 -0.12 -2.11 -21.07
CA VAL A 110 -0.52 -2.73 -19.79
C VAL A 110 0.71 -3.27 -19.07
N ALA A 111 1.59 -3.99 -19.78
CA ALA A 111 2.81 -4.56 -19.21
C ALA A 111 3.74 -3.49 -18.61
N ASP A 112 3.98 -2.40 -19.32
CA ASP A 112 4.77 -1.27 -18.83
C ASP A 112 4.15 -0.63 -17.59
N SER A 113 2.84 -0.53 -17.54
CA SER A 113 2.13 0.08 -16.42
C SER A 113 2.17 -0.79 -15.17
N ILE A 114 2.11 -2.11 -15.34
CA ILE A 114 2.34 -3.07 -14.25
C ILE A 114 3.77 -2.93 -13.72
N ARG A 115 4.79 -2.87 -14.59
CA ARG A 115 6.19 -2.65 -14.17
C ARG A 115 6.35 -1.31 -13.44
N GLN A 116 5.78 -0.24 -13.96
CA GLN A 116 5.83 1.08 -13.34
C GLN A 116 5.13 1.09 -11.97
N MET A 117 3.98 0.44 -11.86
CA MET A 117 3.26 0.31 -10.59
C MET A 117 4.09 -0.48 -9.56
N LYS A 118 4.78 -1.56 -9.95
CA LYS A 118 5.69 -2.29 -9.05
C LYS A 118 6.84 -1.42 -8.54
N ILE A 119 7.44 -0.62 -9.42
CA ILE A 119 8.48 0.36 -9.05
C ILE A 119 7.92 1.38 -8.05
N ASP A 120 6.72 1.91 -8.34
CA ASP A 120 6.04 2.89 -7.51
C ASP A 120 5.64 2.33 -6.12
N ILE A 121 5.26 1.06 -6.05
CA ILE A 121 5.05 0.32 -4.78
C ILE A 121 6.39 0.14 -4.03
N GLY A 122 7.51 0.04 -4.74
CA GLY A 122 8.84 -0.22 -4.17
C GLY A 122 9.28 -1.68 -4.25
N LEU A 123 8.63 -2.50 -5.09
CA LEU A 123 8.97 -3.90 -5.31
C LEU A 123 10.19 -4.04 -6.23
N GLY A 124 11.01 -5.07 -6.00
CA GLY A 124 12.17 -5.39 -6.84
C GLY A 124 11.86 -6.23 -8.08
N ASP A 125 10.64 -6.76 -8.21
CA ASP A 125 10.21 -7.53 -9.36
C ASP A 125 9.96 -6.62 -10.58
N THR A 126 10.67 -6.89 -11.67
CA THR A 126 10.63 -6.12 -12.93
C THR A 126 9.75 -6.78 -13.99
N SER A 127 9.13 -7.93 -13.70
CA SER A 127 8.21 -8.60 -14.61
C SER A 127 6.88 -7.85 -14.73
N ALA A 128 6.16 -8.11 -15.82
CA ALA A 128 4.78 -7.65 -15.99
C ALA A 128 3.74 -8.61 -15.37
N THR A 129 4.18 -9.61 -14.59
CA THR A 129 3.28 -10.60 -13.99
C THR A 129 2.40 -9.98 -12.91
N VAL A 130 1.10 -10.22 -12.97
CA VAL A 130 0.14 -9.83 -11.93
C VAL A 130 -0.13 -11.04 -11.04
N ASP A 131 0.59 -11.11 -9.92
CA ASP A 131 0.33 -12.10 -8.88
C ASP A 131 -0.88 -11.71 -8.01
N VAL A 132 -1.22 -12.55 -7.04
CA VAL A 132 -2.36 -12.32 -6.16
C VAL A 132 -2.21 -11.04 -5.32
N GLU A 133 -1.00 -10.71 -4.84
CA GLU A 133 -0.77 -9.54 -3.99
C GLU A 133 -0.91 -8.26 -4.82
N LEU A 134 -0.39 -8.27 -6.05
CA LEU A 134 -0.52 -7.16 -6.97
C LEU A 134 -1.95 -6.99 -7.45
N MET A 135 -2.69 -8.07 -7.70
CA MET A 135 -4.11 -7.97 -8.05
C MET A 135 -4.93 -7.40 -6.89
N MET A 136 -4.62 -7.78 -5.64
CA MET A 136 -5.21 -7.15 -4.45
C MET A 136 -4.86 -5.66 -4.36
N ALA A 137 -3.62 -5.28 -4.67
CA ALA A 137 -3.20 -3.87 -4.68
C ALA A 137 -3.92 -3.06 -5.79
N LEU A 138 -4.03 -3.61 -7.00
CA LEU A 138 -4.80 -3.05 -8.12
C LEU A 138 -6.26 -2.83 -7.73
N LEU A 139 -6.88 -3.83 -7.09
CA LEU A 139 -8.29 -3.82 -6.67
C LEU A 139 -8.48 -3.32 -5.23
N SER A 140 -7.72 -2.32 -4.83
CA SER A 140 -7.86 -1.64 -3.53
C SER A 140 -8.10 -0.15 -3.70
N MET A 141 -8.19 0.61 -2.60
CA MET A 141 -8.10 2.09 -2.64
C MET A 141 -6.70 2.64 -2.40
N LYS A 142 -5.69 1.77 -2.23
CA LYS A 142 -4.30 2.20 -1.97
C LYS A 142 -3.74 2.95 -3.16
N GLN A 143 -3.18 4.14 -2.93
CA GLN A 143 -2.54 4.93 -3.97
C GLN A 143 -1.03 4.72 -3.97
N PHE A 144 -0.46 4.56 -5.16
CA PHE A 144 0.96 4.28 -5.36
C PHE A 144 1.67 5.41 -6.08
N ARG A 145 1.01 6.56 -6.31
CA ARG A 145 1.64 7.81 -6.75
C ARG A 145 1.65 8.85 -5.64
N LEU A 146 2.67 9.71 -5.65
CA LEU A 146 2.79 10.79 -4.68
C LEU A 146 1.58 11.73 -4.77
N LEU A 147 0.85 11.89 -3.67
CA LEU A 147 -0.29 12.80 -3.58
C LEU A 147 0.16 14.17 -3.08
N SER A 148 1.10 14.81 -3.79
CA SER A 148 1.67 16.10 -3.40
C SER A 148 0.60 17.20 -3.23
N ALA A 149 -0.41 17.21 -4.11
CA ALA A 149 -1.55 18.13 -4.02
C ALA A 149 -2.40 17.95 -2.74
N TYR A 150 -2.26 16.83 -2.04
CA TYR A 150 -2.95 16.52 -0.79
C TYR A 150 -1.99 16.49 0.42
N GLY A 151 -0.80 17.08 0.29
CA GLY A 151 0.20 17.15 1.35
C GLY A 151 1.15 15.93 1.42
N GLY A 152 1.12 15.05 0.42
CA GLY A 152 2.03 13.93 0.32
C GLY A 152 3.49 14.38 0.24
N LYS A 153 4.36 13.81 1.07
CA LYS A 153 5.79 14.14 1.16
C LYS A 153 6.64 13.06 0.52
N THR A 154 7.65 13.46 -0.25
CA THR A 154 8.61 12.54 -0.88
C THR A 154 9.32 11.64 0.14
N ALA A 155 9.72 12.18 1.30
CA ALA A 155 10.39 11.41 2.36
C ALA A 155 9.47 10.31 2.94
N ILE A 156 8.17 10.59 3.12
CA ILE A 156 7.20 9.58 3.57
C ILE A 156 7.00 8.52 2.47
N ARG A 157 6.89 8.93 1.21
CA ARG A 157 6.78 7.99 0.08
C ARG A 157 7.98 7.05 0.01
N GLN A 158 9.19 7.57 0.16
CA GLN A 158 10.41 6.76 0.19
C GLN A 158 10.39 5.77 1.35
N ALA A 159 9.92 6.18 2.53
CA ALA A 159 9.74 5.27 3.66
C ALA A 159 8.69 4.18 3.37
N GLN A 160 7.53 4.54 2.82
CA GLN A 160 6.48 3.58 2.42
C GLN A 160 7.02 2.54 1.41
N GLN A 161 7.79 2.99 0.41
CA GLN A 161 8.43 2.12 -0.57
C GLN A 161 9.47 1.19 0.06
N ALA A 162 10.26 1.70 1.02
CA ALA A 162 11.22 0.89 1.77
C ALA A 162 10.53 -0.17 2.64
N ILE A 163 9.39 0.17 3.27
CA ILE A 163 8.56 -0.78 4.02
C ILE A 163 8.04 -1.89 3.10
N ASN A 164 7.45 -1.55 1.96
CA ASN A 164 6.98 -2.54 0.98
C ASN A 164 8.12 -3.45 0.48
N ARG A 165 9.35 -2.93 0.39
CA ARG A 165 10.51 -3.71 -0.05
C ARG A 165 11.04 -4.67 1.02
N GLY A 166 11.20 -4.18 2.25
CA GLY A 166 11.86 -4.92 3.32
C GLY A 166 10.92 -5.67 4.25
N TYR A 167 9.66 -5.24 4.34
CA TYR A 167 8.72 -5.63 5.39
C TYR A 167 7.33 -6.02 4.86
N LYS A 168 7.13 -6.23 3.55
CA LYS A 168 5.80 -6.64 3.03
C LYS A 168 5.27 -7.93 3.63
N ASN A 169 6.14 -8.85 4.07
CA ASN A 169 5.69 -10.09 4.73
C ASN A 169 4.99 -9.79 6.07
N TYR A 170 5.34 -8.66 6.71
CA TYR A 170 4.73 -8.19 7.95
C TYR A 170 3.53 -7.28 7.66
N THR A 171 3.66 -6.39 6.68
CA THR A 171 2.74 -5.25 6.49
C THR A 171 1.74 -5.43 5.34
N GLY A 172 1.96 -6.42 4.49
CA GLY A 172 1.40 -6.44 3.14
C GLY A 172 1.95 -5.29 2.29
N ILE A 173 1.29 -5.01 1.16
CA ILE A 173 1.58 -3.81 0.37
C ILE A 173 0.82 -2.64 0.96
N ILE A 174 1.50 -1.63 1.49
CA ILE A 174 0.91 -0.35 1.92
C ILE A 174 0.93 0.68 0.78
N PRO A 175 0.05 1.71 0.79
CA PRO A 175 0.12 2.80 -0.17
C PRO A 175 1.48 3.49 -0.10
N THR A 176 1.91 4.04 -1.23
CA THR A 176 3.15 4.83 -1.35
C THR A 176 2.83 6.29 -1.67
N ASP A 177 1.67 6.78 -1.23
CA ASP A 177 1.13 8.10 -1.56
C ASP A 177 1.84 9.31 -0.91
N GLY A 178 2.80 9.06 -0.01
CA GLY A 178 3.51 10.09 0.74
C GLY A 178 2.73 10.66 1.92
N LEU A 179 1.60 10.07 2.30
CA LEU A 179 0.78 10.51 3.44
C LEU A 179 1.03 9.65 4.68
N TYR A 180 1.17 10.29 5.84
CA TYR A 180 1.20 9.58 7.12
C TYR A 180 -0.25 9.34 7.60
N GLY A 181 -0.84 8.24 7.15
CA GLY A 181 -2.16 7.78 7.56
C GLY A 181 -2.13 6.58 8.52
N ARG A 182 -3.33 6.07 8.85
CA ARG A 182 -3.50 4.91 9.75
C ARG A 182 -2.74 3.67 9.27
N GLU A 183 -2.81 3.35 7.97
CA GLU A 183 -2.12 2.18 7.40
C GLU A 183 -0.59 2.29 7.55
N MET A 184 -0.03 3.48 7.29
CA MET A 184 1.39 3.74 7.50
C MET A 184 1.77 3.62 8.97
N ASN A 185 0.97 4.15 9.91
CA ASN A 185 1.27 4.00 11.33
C ASN A 185 1.25 2.54 11.79
N THR A 186 0.21 1.77 11.42
CA THR A 186 0.17 0.33 11.68
C THR A 186 1.42 -0.36 11.13
N ALA A 187 1.83 -0.02 9.91
CA ALA A 187 3.02 -0.59 9.29
C ALA A 187 4.32 -0.24 10.02
N LEU A 188 4.46 0.98 10.54
CA LEU A 188 5.61 1.36 11.38
C LEU A 188 5.69 0.53 12.67
N ILE A 189 4.54 0.25 13.30
CA ILE A 189 4.49 -0.61 14.49
C ILE A 189 4.82 -2.07 14.12
N GLN A 190 4.37 -2.55 12.96
CA GLN A 190 4.76 -3.89 12.48
C GLN A 190 6.25 -3.96 12.13
N VAL A 191 6.84 -2.89 11.59
CA VAL A 191 8.29 -2.79 11.37
C VAL A 191 9.04 -2.79 12.70
N LEU A 192 8.57 -2.05 13.71
CA LEU A 192 9.12 -2.12 15.06
C LEU A 192 9.10 -3.56 15.59
N GLN A 193 7.96 -4.24 15.49
CA GLN A 193 7.82 -5.63 15.91
C GLN A 193 8.76 -6.57 15.14
N ALA A 194 8.94 -6.37 13.83
CA ALA A 194 9.92 -7.13 13.07
C ALA A 194 11.36 -6.91 13.59
N ILE A 195 11.73 -5.67 13.90
CA ILE A 195 13.04 -5.31 14.46
C ILE A 195 13.23 -5.88 15.87
N GLU A 196 12.15 -5.97 16.66
CA GLU A 196 12.09 -6.61 17.98
C GLU A 196 12.12 -8.15 17.93
N GLY A 197 12.13 -8.73 16.72
CA GLY A 197 12.24 -10.16 16.49
C GLY A 197 10.91 -10.92 16.54
N TYR A 198 9.78 -10.24 16.39
CA TYR A 198 8.50 -10.92 16.16
C TYR A 198 8.50 -11.58 14.78
N THR A 199 7.79 -12.71 14.66
CA THR A 199 7.49 -13.29 13.35
C THR A 199 6.40 -12.49 12.62
N PRO A 200 6.25 -12.64 11.28
CA PRO A 200 5.17 -11.99 10.55
C PRO A 200 3.76 -12.25 11.10
N ALA A 201 3.52 -13.44 11.67
CA ALA A 201 2.22 -13.80 12.24
C ALA A 201 1.94 -13.10 13.59
N GLU A 202 2.99 -12.75 14.34
CA GLU A 202 2.86 -12.11 15.65
C GLU A 202 2.89 -10.57 15.56
N ALA A 203 3.42 -10.03 14.46
CA ALA A 203 3.50 -8.60 14.21
C ALA A 203 2.12 -8.01 13.80
N THR A 204 1.29 -7.77 14.80
CA THR A 204 -0.10 -7.30 14.62
C THR A 204 -0.24 -5.80 14.33
N GLY A 205 0.82 -5.01 14.51
CA GLY A 205 0.76 -3.55 14.44
C GLY A 205 0.10 -2.91 15.66
N ASN A 206 -0.23 -3.70 16.70
CA ASN A 206 -0.70 -3.20 17.98
C ASN A 206 0.47 -2.87 18.92
N PHE A 207 0.52 -1.65 19.44
CA PHE A 207 1.55 -1.20 20.39
C PHE A 207 1.17 -1.56 21.85
N GLY A 208 1.25 -2.86 22.18
CA GLY A 208 0.87 -3.40 23.49
C GLY A 208 2.05 -3.57 24.46
N ALA A 209 1.78 -4.20 25.61
CA ALA A 209 2.79 -4.50 26.64
C ALA A 209 3.98 -5.32 26.10
N GLY A 210 3.72 -6.26 25.19
CA GLY A 210 4.78 -7.05 24.54
C GLY A 210 5.77 -6.18 23.78
N THR A 211 5.27 -5.32 22.87
CA THR A 211 6.10 -4.36 22.13
C THR A 211 6.83 -3.41 23.08
N ARG A 212 6.13 -2.83 24.06
CA ARG A 212 6.74 -1.95 25.09
C ARG A 212 7.92 -2.61 25.81
N SER A 213 7.78 -3.89 26.18
CA SER A 213 8.81 -4.62 26.93
C SER A 213 10.10 -4.88 26.15
N LYS A 214 10.07 -4.74 24.82
CA LYS A 214 11.22 -5.00 23.93
C LYS A 214 11.85 -3.72 23.37
N LEU A 215 11.31 -2.54 23.71
CA LEU A 215 11.88 -1.25 23.32
C LEU A 215 13.32 -1.13 23.81
N ARG A 216 14.15 -0.48 23.00
CA ARG A 216 15.56 -0.20 23.30
C ARG A 216 15.81 1.29 23.25
N THR A 217 16.65 1.77 24.16
CA THR A 217 17.21 3.12 24.04
C THR A 217 18.27 3.14 22.93
N ILE A 218 18.13 4.06 21.97
CA ILE A 218 19.11 4.26 20.91
C ILE A 218 19.67 5.69 20.94
N SER A 219 20.98 5.80 20.74
CA SER A 219 21.71 7.08 20.76
C SER A 219 22.92 7.13 19.82
N SER A 220 23.15 6.07 19.04
CA SER A 220 24.30 5.95 18.13
C SER A 220 24.15 4.74 17.18
N GLY A 221 25.10 4.62 16.25
CA GLY A 221 25.28 3.43 15.41
C GLY A 221 24.54 3.45 14.08
N THR A 222 24.68 2.36 13.32
CA THR A 222 24.03 2.17 12.02
C THR A 222 23.15 0.92 12.06
N ASN A 223 21.83 1.08 12.12
CA ASN A 223 20.88 -0.03 12.24
C ASN A 223 19.44 0.38 11.90
N GLN A 224 18.54 -0.60 11.87
CA GLN A 224 17.12 -0.39 11.53
C GLN A 224 16.32 0.36 12.61
N TRP A 225 16.77 0.37 13.88
CA TRP A 225 16.14 1.19 14.91
C TRP A 225 16.34 2.68 14.62
N VAL A 226 17.55 3.07 14.18
CA VAL A 226 17.82 4.46 13.75
C VAL A 226 16.97 4.84 12.55
N TRP A 227 16.85 3.93 11.56
CA TRP A 227 15.99 4.15 10.41
C TRP A 227 14.52 4.35 10.81
N LEU A 228 13.98 3.48 11.68
CA LEU A 228 12.61 3.62 12.16
C LEU A 228 12.40 4.92 12.93
N ALA A 229 13.35 5.33 13.78
CA ALA A 229 13.27 6.59 14.52
C ALA A 229 13.22 7.80 13.58
N THR A 230 14.09 7.83 12.56
CA THR A 230 14.11 8.95 11.59
C THR A 230 12.85 9.00 10.73
N VAL A 231 12.34 7.85 10.29
CA VAL A 231 11.04 7.79 9.60
C VAL A 231 9.91 8.29 10.51
N SER A 232 9.93 7.90 11.79
CA SER A 232 8.91 8.34 12.75
C SER A 232 8.96 9.85 12.99
N LEU A 233 10.15 10.46 13.05
CA LEU A 233 10.29 11.92 13.12
C LEU A 233 9.70 12.61 11.88
N VAL A 234 9.97 12.08 10.68
CA VAL A 234 9.38 12.59 9.42
C VAL A 234 7.86 12.50 9.45
N CYS A 235 7.31 11.39 9.92
CA CYS A 235 5.88 11.19 10.10
C CYS A 235 5.26 12.17 11.11
N ASN A 236 6.00 12.54 12.15
CA ASN A 236 5.63 13.56 13.13
C ASN A 236 5.91 15.00 12.66
N GLY A 237 6.26 15.20 11.39
CA GLY A 237 6.34 16.53 10.77
C GLY A 237 7.73 17.16 10.73
N TYR A 238 8.75 16.48 11.25
CA TYR A 238 10.12 17.00 11.27
C TYR A 238 10.82 16.81 9.93
N SER A 239 11.56 17.83 9.48
CA SER A 239 12.28 17.83 8.21
C SER A 239 13.66 17.21 8.38
N ILE A 240 13.72 15.88 8.35
CA ILE A 240 14.95 15.09 8.32
C ILE A 240 14.89 14.07 7.19
N LEU A 241 16.04 13.71 6.62
CA LEU A 241 16.10 12.59 5.67
C LEU A 241 16.15 11.25 6.43
N PRO A 242 15.26 10.29 6.13
CA PRO A 242 15.35 8.96 6.72
C PRO A 242 16.71 8.32 6.45
N THR A 243 17.36 7.84 7.51
CA THR A 243 18.69 7.23 7.45
C THR A 243 18.83 6.16 8.53
N SER A 244 19.61 5.12 8.24
CA SER A 244 19.94 4.09 9.22
C SER A 244 21.18 4.43 10.05
N THR A 245 21.90 5.53 9.77
CA THR A 245 23.13 5.92 10.47
C THR A 245 22.91 7.12 11.36
N TRP A 246 23.20 6.96 12.65
CA TRP A 246 23.05 8.03 13.64
C TRP A 246 24.02 9.19 13.35
N ASN A 247 23.53 10.42 13.47
CA ASN A 247 24.29 11.64 13.25
C ASN A 247 23.76 12.78 14.15
N SER A 248 24.42 13.94 14.12
CA SER A 248 24.04 15.09 14.95
C SER A 248 22.69 15.71 14.56
N GLU A 249 22.28 15.60 13.30
CA GLU A 249 20.97 16.07 12.83
C GLU A 249 19.83 15.30 13.53
N ILE A 250 19.98 13.98 13.70
CA ILE A 250 19.02 13.14 14.44
C ILE A 250 18.92 13.61 15.89
N SER A 251 20.05 13.76 16.59
CA SER A 251 20.06 14.23 17.98
C SER A 251 19.43 15.61 18.15
N ASN A 252 19.72 16.55 17.24
CA ASN A 252 19.13 17.90 17.27
C ASN A 252 17.61 17.86 17.02
N THR A 253 17.16 17.03 16.07
CA THR A 253 15.74 16.87 15.75
C THR A 253 14.99 16.20 16.91
N LEU A 254 15.60 15.22 17.57
CA LEU A 254 15.05 14.59 18.77
C LEU A 254 14.92 15.58 19.93
N TRP A 255 15.90 16.46 20.13
CA TRP A 255 15.82 17.50 21.14
C TRP A 255 14.62 18.42 20.91
N GLN A 256 14.41 18.85 19.66
CA GLN A 256 13.24 19.64 19.27
C GLN A 256 11.93 18.88 19.48
N PHE A 257 11.89 17.61 19.09
CA PHE A 257 10.74 16.74 19.31
C PHE A 257 10.40 16.59 20.79
N GLN A 258 11.37 16.23 21.62
CA GLN A 258 11.17 16.05 23.05
C GLN A 258 10.71 17.34 23.72
N GLN A 259 11.30 18.49 23.36
CA GLN A 259 10.87 19.78 23.86
C GLN A 259 9.42 20.09 23.45
N ALA A 260 9.08 19.94 22.17
CA ALA A 260 7.75 20.24 21.64
C ALA A 260 6.65 19.35 22.24
N HIS A 261 6.99 18.12 22.63
CA HIS A 261 6.08 17.14 23.22
C HIS A 261 6.19 17.07 24.76
N ALA A 262 6.88 18.03 25.39
CA ALA A 262 7.07 18.10 26.85
C ALA A 262 7.64 16.81 27.50
N LEU A 263 8.52 16.12 26.77
CA LEU A 263 9.25 14.95 27.25
C LEU A 263 10.56 15.36 27.93
N PRO A 264 11.18 14.50 28.75
CA PRO A 264 12.56 14.67 29.17
C PRO A 264 13.47 14.84 27.94
N VAL A 265 14.20 15.96 27.88
CA VAL A 265 15.02 16.31 26.72
C VAL A 265 16.39 15.66 26.84
N THR A 266 16.47 14.40 26.40
CA THR A 266 17.65 13.53 26.52
C THR A 266 18.48 13.46 25.23
N GLY A 267 17.90 13.82 24.08
CA GLY A 267 18.55 13.69 22.77
C GLY A 267 18.75 12.24 22.30
N VAL A 268 18.10 11.28 22.97
CA VAL A 268 18.11 9.84 22.64
C VAL A 268 16.69 9.35 22.40
N VAL A 269 16.51 8.20 21.74
CA VAL A 269 15.19 7.58 21.61
C VAL A 269 15.05 6.50 22.68
N ASP A 270 14.59 6.91 23.86
CA ASP A 270 14.23 6.03 24.97
C ASP A 270 12.78 5.51 24.84
N PRO A 271 12.31 4.60 25.72
CA PRO A 271 10.95 4.07 25.63
C PRO A 271 9.85 5.14 25.61
N THR A 272 9.98 6.21 26.40
CA THR A 272 9.02 7.33 26.42
C THR A 272 8.99 8.08 25.09
N THR A 273 10.17 8.30 24.47
CA THR A 273 10.29 8.89 23.15
C THR A 273 9.70 7.97 22.07
N TRP A 274 9.95 6.66 22.12
CA TRP A 274 9.35 5.69 21.19
C TRP A 274 7.83 5.69 21.23
N MET A 275 7.25 5.69 22.43
CA MET A 275 5.81 5.73 22.60
C MET A 275 5.21 7.04 22.05
N SER A 276 5.90 8.16 22.24
CA SER A 276 5.46 9.45 21.70
C SER A 276 5.60 9.55 20.18
N LEU A 277 6.61 8.89 19.59
CA LEU A 277 6.82 8.85 18.15
C LEU A 277 5.77 7.99 17.41
N LEU A 278 5.35 6.88 18.01
CA LEU A 278 4.54 5.85 17.33
C LEU A 278 3.08 5.78 17.81
N THR A 279 2.75 6.43 18.93
CA THR A 279 1.39 6.40 19.49
C THR A 279 0.87 7.81 19.73
N SER A 280 -0.38 8.05 19.38
CA SER A 280 -1.01 9.37 19.55
C SER A 280 -1.30 9.75 21.00
N LYS A 281 -1.20 8.79 21.95
CA LYS A 281 -1.43 9.01 23.39
C LYS A 281 -0.14 9.19 24.19
N GLY A 282 1.03 9.01 23.58
CA GLY A 282 2.31 9.04 24.28
C GLY A 282 2.47 7.91 25.31
N ASP A 283 3.29 8.16 26.32
CA ASP A 283 3.52 7.27 27.47
C ASP A 283 2.40 7.45 28.53
N PRO A 284 1.56 6.43 28.79
CA PRO A 284 0.43 6.52 29.71
C PRO A 284 0.83 6.47 31.20
#